data_AF-A0A444ZXK8-F1
#
_entry.id   AF-A0A444ZXK8-F1
#
_cell.length_a   1.000
_cell.length_b   1.000
_cell.length_c   1.000
_cell.angle_alpha   90.00
_cell.angle_beta   90.00
_cell.angle_gamma   90.00
#
_symmetry.space_group_name_H-M   'P 1'
#
loop_
_entity.id
_entity.type
_entity.pdbx_description
1 polymer ?
#
loop_
_entity_poly.entity_id
_entity_poly.type
_entity_poly.pdbx_seq_one_letter_code
_entity_poly.pdbx_strand_id
1 'polypeptide(L)'
;MEDEGNGEGDSEEAEKHLSDMVVSKALIAKIDRPMGIVCFQTEKDSNDILNSWAANLEKLLDLVEKSCHQIHKETMVHKAALKEC
;
A
#
# COMPACT_ATOMS: atom_id res chain seq x y z
N MET A 1 -17.28 46.83 4.06
CA MET A 1 -16.26 46.17 3.22
C MET A 1 -15.83 44.99 4.03
N GLU A 2 -16.57 43.91 3.87
CA GLU A 2 -16.29 42.65 4.56
C GLU A 2 -15.16 41.97 3.77
N ASP A 3 -14.11 41.59 4.49
CA ASP A 3 -12.97 40.82 4.01
C ASP A 3 -13.45 39.56 3.27
N GLU A 4 -13.27 39.53 1.96
CA GLU A 4 -13.30 38.28 1.20
C GLU A 4 -11.98 37.55 1.47
N GLY A 5 -12.09 36.46 2.23
CA GLY A 5 -10.97 35.64 2.68
C GLY A 5 -10.11 35.15 1.52
N ASN A 6 -8.83 35.51 1.57
CA ASN A 6 -7.74 35.02 0.73
C ASN A 6 -7.47 33.52 0.97
N GLY A 7 -8.31 32.64 0.42
CA GLY A 7 -8.13 31.19 0.46
C GLY A 7 -7.29 30.61 -0.69
N GLU A 8 -6.99 31.42 -1.72
CA GLU A 8 -6.43 30.96 -2.99
C GLU A 8 -4.88 30.90 -2.99
N GLY A 9 -4.23 31.64 -2.08
CA GLY A 9 -2.76 31.66 -1.98
C GLY A 9 -2.14 30.40 -1.37
N ASP A 10 -2.85 29.70 -0.48
CA ASP A 10 -2.31 28.53 0.24
C ASP A 10 -2.22 27.29 -0.67
N SER A 11 -3.20 27.10 -1.57
CA SER A 11 -3.17 26.00 -2.54
C SER A 11 -2.08 26.19 -3.59
N GLU A 12 -1.86 27.41 -4.07
CA GLU A 12 -0.78 27.69 -5.02
C GLU A 12 0.61 27.49 -4.40
N GLU A 13 0.78 27.90 -3.14
CA GLU A 13 2.03 27.68 -2.40
C GLU A 13 2.28 26.18 -2.15
N ALA A 14 1.24 25.43 -1.77
CA ALA A 14 1.32 23.99 -1.58
C ALA A 14 1.66 23.25 -2.89
N GLU A 15 1.02 23.61 -4.01
CA GLU A 15 1.32 23.03 -5.32
C GLU A 15 2.75 23.32 -5.78
N LYS A 16 3.24 24.54 -5.52
CA LYS A 16 4.61 24.92 -5.84
C LYS A 16 5.60 24.10 -5.02
N HIS A 17 5.39 24.00 -3.70
CA HIS A 17 6.25 23.21 -2.84
C HIS A 17 6.26 21.72 -3.24
N LEU A 18 5.09 21.17 -3.55
CA LEU A 18 4.96 19.81 -4.06
C LEU A 18 5.70 19.63 -5.39
N SER A 19 5.59 20.60 -6.29
CA SER A 19 6.30 20.58 -7.58
C SER A 19 7.83 20.59 -7.38
N ASP A 20 8.34 21.41 -6.46
CA ASP A 20 9.77 21.46 -6.12
C ASP A 20 10.26 20.12 -5.56
N MET A 21 9.46 19.44 -4.74
CA MET A 21 9.77 18.09 -4.24
C MET A 21 9.76 17.03 -5.34
N VAL A 22 8.87 17.12 -6.33
CA VAL A 22 8.86 16.21 -7.48
C VAL A 22 10.07 16.45 -8.39
N VAL A 23 10.41 17.71 -8.68
CA VAL A 23 11.55 18.08 -9.52
C VAL A 23 12.88 17.65 -8.88
N SER A 24 13.00 17.82 -7.56
CA SER A 24 14.17 17.33 -6.80
C SER A 24 14.20 15.80 -6.64
N LYS A 25 13.19 15.08 -7.16
CA LYS A 25 13.02 13.62 -7.03
C LYS A 25 12.93 13.14 -5.58
N ALA A 26 12.57 14.01 -4.64
CA ALA A 26 12.34 13.65 -3.25
C ALA A 26 11.08 12.76 -3.11
N LEU A 27 10.10 12.93 -4.01
CA LEU A 27 8.91 12.10 -4.10
C LEU A 27 8.41 12.00 -5.54
N ILE A 28 7.60 10.98 -5.83
CA ILE A 28 6.87 10.83 -7.09
C ILE A 28 5.44 11.29 -6.86
N ALA A 29 4.99 12.30 -7.59
CA ALA A 29 3.60 12.73 -7.58
C ALA A 29 3.19 13.33 -8.93
N LYS A 30 1.90 13.23 -9.25
CA LYS A 30 1.25 13.92 -10.37
C LYS A 30 0.07 14.73 -9.84
N ILE A 31 -0.02 16.00 -10.21
CA ILE A 31 -1.09 16.93 -9.80
C ILE A 31 -2.11 17.06 -10.94
N ASP A 32 -3.36 16.75 -10.67
CA ASP A 32 -4.52 17.07 -11.51
C ASP A 32 -5.18 18.34 -10.95
N ARG A 33 -4.73 19.50 -11.45
CA ARG A 33 -5.16 20.82 -10.95
C ARG A 33 -6.66 21.08 -11.14
N PRO A 34 -7.29 20.79 -12.32
CA PRO A 34 -8.73 20.99 -12.49
C PRO A 34 -9.58 20.15 -11.54
N MET A 35 -9.14 18.94 -11.20
CA MET A 35 -9.87 18.07 -10.26
C MET A 35 -9.42 18.23 -8.80
N GLY A 36 -8.33 18.96 -8.53
CA GLY A 36 -7.75 19.13 -7.19
C GLY A 36 -7.19 17.83 -6.60
N ILE A 37 -6.76 16.88 -7.42
CA ILE A 37 -6.29 15.55 -6.98
C ILE A 37 -4.78 15.44 -7.14
N VAL A 38 -4.11 14.90 -6.12
CA VAL A 38 -2.68 14.54 -6.19
C VAL A 38 -2.53 13.03 -6.12
N CYS A 39 -1.89 12.45 -7.12
CA CYS A 39 -1.58 11.03 -7.17
C CYS A 39 -0.10 10.79 -6.85
N PHE A 40 0.19 10.10 -5.73
CA PHE A 40 1.54 9.71 -5.31
C PHE A 40 1.94 8.32 -5.80
N GLN A 41 1.04 7.64 -6.52
CA GLN A 41 1.32 6.32 -7.06
C GLN A 41 2.14 6.46 -8.33
N THR A 42 3.17 5.62 -8.44
CA THR A 42 3.85 5.40 -9.72
C THR A 42 2.89 4.68 -10.65
N GLU A 43 2.87 5.08 -11.92
CA GLU A 43 2.16 4.31 -12.95
C GLU A 43 2.74 2.91 -13.00
N LYS A 44 1.89 1.93 -12.71
CA LYS A 44 2.23 0.51 -12.81
C LYS A 44 1.89 0.05 -14.20
N ASP A 45 2.82 -0.62 -14.85
CA ASP A 45 2.50 -1.28 -16.11
C ASP A 45 1.73 -2.60 -15.85
N SER A 46 1.24 -3.21 -16.93
CA SER A 46 0.49 -4.47 -16.81
C SER A 46 1.32 -5.60 -16.21
N ASN A 47 2.63 -5.64 -16.46
CA ASN A 47 3.52 -6.64 -15.88
C ASN A 47 3.69 -6.42 -14.38
N ASP A 48 3.86 -5.18 -13.91
CA ASP A 48 3.95 -4.86 -12.49
C ASP A 48 2.73 -5.35 -11.71
N ILE A 49 1.54 -5.15 -12.28
CA ILE A 49 0.29 -5.61 -11.70
C ILE A 49 0.25 -7.13 -11.64
N LEU A 50 0.59 -7.80 -12.75
CA LEU A 50 0.56 -9.27 -12.83
C LEU A 50 1.60 -9.91 -11.92
N ASN A 51 2.80 -9.35 -11.85
CA ASN A 51 3.87 -9.81 -10.95
C ASN A 51 3.48 -9.63 -9.49
N SER A 52 2.87 -8.49 -9.13
CA SER A 52 2.35 -8.29 -7.77
C SER A 52 1.26 -9.30 -7.44
N TRP A 53 0.41 -9.65 -8.40
CA TRP A 53 -0.64 -10.64 -8.20
C TRP A 53 -0.07 -12.04 -8.02
N ALA A 54 0.89 -12.44 -8.86
CA ALA A 54 1.60 -13.71 -8.72
C ALA A 54 2.29 -13.84 -7.35
N ALA A 55 3.00 -12.79 -6.91
CA ALA A 55 3.64 -12.77 -5.60
C ALA A 55 2.63 -12.87 -4.44
N ASN A 56 1.42 -12.31 -4.60
CA ASN A 56 0.37 -12.43 -3.61
C ASN A 56 -0.19 -13.87 -3.54
N LEU A 57 -0.29 -14.57 -4.69
CA LEU A 57 -0.68 -15.98 -4.71
C LEU A 57 0.37 -16.88 -4.06
N GLU A 58 1.66 -16.64 -4.31
CA GLU A 58 2.74 -17.39 -3.65
C GLU A 58 2.66 -17.23 -2.13
N LYS A 59 2.51 -16.00 -1.64
CA LYS A 59 2.33 -15.73 -0.19
C LYS A 59 1.10 -16.42 0.38
N LEU A 60 -0.01 -16.44 -0.36
CA LEU A 60 -1.22 -17.12 0.07
C LEU A 60 -0.99 -18.62 0.24
N LEU A 61 -0.35 -19.27 -0.74
CA LEU A 61 -0.08 -20.71 -0.70
C LEU A 61 0.91 -21.07 0.42
N ASP A 62 1.96 -20.27 0.63
CA ASP A 62 2.91 -20.44 1.73
C ASP A 62 2.22 -20.34 3.11
N LEU A 63 1.29 -19.39 3.28
CA LEU A 63 0.49 -19.28 4.51
C LEU A 63 -0.41 -20.49 4.73
N VAL A 64 -1.05 -21.00 3.68
CA VAL A 64 -1.89 -22.20 3.74
C VAL A 64 -1.06 -23.43 4.14
N GLU A 65 0.12 -23.61 3.52
CA GLU A 65 1.02 -24.72 3.85
C GLU A 65 1.49 -24.64 5.32
N LYS A 66 1.93 -23.46 5.77
CA LYS A 66 2.35 -23.25 7.16
C LYS A 66 1.24 -23.54 8.15
N SER A 67 0.01 -23.08 7.87
CA SER A 67 -1.16 -23.36 8.70
C SER A 67 -1.46 -24.86 8.78
N CYS A 68 -1.43 -25.57 7.64
CA CYS A 68 -1.60 -27.02 7.60
C CYS A 68 -0.55 -27.75 8.44
N HIS A 69 0.73 -27.36 8.30
CA HIS A 69 1.82 -27.91 9.08
C HIS A 69 1.63 -27.69 10.59
N GLN A 70 1.23 -26.48 10.99
CA GLN A 70 0.97 -26.15 12.40
C GLN A 70 -0.18 -26.99 12.97
N ILE A 71 -1.31 -27.09 12.26
CA ILE A 71 -2.45 -27.92 12.66
C ILE A 71 -2.03 -29.38 12.84
N HIS A 72 -1.25 -29.92 11.89
CA HIS A 72 -0.77 -31.30 11.98
C HIS A 72 0.10 -31.50 13.22
N LYS A 73 1.04 -30.58 13.47
CA LYS A 73 1.92 -30.61 14.65
C LYS A 73 1.11 -30.58 15.95
N GLU A 74 0.17 -29.65 16.09
CA GLU A 74 -0.67 -29.54 17.28
C GLU A 74 -1.54 -30.78 17.49
N THR A 75 -2.11 -31.34 16.41
CA THR A 75 -2.88 -32.58 16.46
C THR A 75 -2.04 -33.74 16.99
N MET A 76 -0.78 -33.86 16.57
CA MET A 76 0.12 -34.90 17.06
C MET A 76 0.45 -34.73 18.55
N VAL A 77 0.74 -33.50 18.99
CA VAL A 77 1.02 -33.20 20.40
C VAL A 77 -0.19 -33.52 21.27
N HIS A 78 -1.39 -33.09 20.88
CA HIS A 78 -2.62 -33.39 21.61
C HIS A 78 -2.92 -34.89 21.67
N LYS A 79 -2.75 -35.61 20.56
CA LYS A 79 -2.93 -37.08 20.54
C LYS A 79 -1.92 -37.81 21.42
N ALA A 80 -0.68 -37.35 21.49
CA ALA A 80 0.33 -37.91 22.39
C ALA A 80 -0.07 -37.66 23.86
N ALA A 81 -0.45 -36.43 24.21
CA ALA A 81 -0.88 -36.10 25.57
C ALA A 81 -2.09 -36.92 26.03
N LEU A 82 -3.03 -37.22 25.14
CA LEU A 82 -4.19 -38.08 25.44
C LEU A 82 -3.84 -39.57 25.60
N LYS A 83 -2.72 -40.04 25.06
CA LYS A 83 -2.27 -41.43 25.20
C LYS A 83 -1.47 -41.69 26.49
N GLU A 84 -0.91 -40.64 27.09
CA GLU A 84 -0.12 -40.70 28.33
C GLU A 84 -1.00 -40.57 29.60
N CYS A 85 -2.32 -40.40 29.45
CA CYS A 85 -3.33 -40.47 30.52
C CYS A 85 -4.07 -41.82 30.47
#